data_AF-A0A9N8DR15-F1
#
_entry.id   AF-A0A9N8DR15-F1
#
_cell.length_a   1.000
_cell.length_b   1.000
_cell.length_c   1.000
_cell.angle_alpha   90.00
_cell.angle_beta   90.00
_cell.angle_gamma   90.00
#
_symmetry.space_group_name_H-M   'P 1'
#
loop_
_entity.id
_entity.type
_entity.pdbx_description
1 polymer ?
#
loop_
_entity_poly.entity_id
_entity_poly.type
_entity_poly.pdbx_seq_one_letter_code
_entity_poly.pdbx_strand_id
1 'polypeptide(L)'
;MLSNAYWDRFANQCIQTTFQLMEKEWVTRDQVQSMDSAVIQAIPAVAVLTVLVDTVHDAKAKKPEDLSWKIDGTMCKQSDRPPLDGIAALLLPKLMEVKRLLETKKSTAKEANVQNITAMICSNTDEPTQELEAFIKSLENDKSKPSARNSLIRAKLTELTLMMLQVQPFLDRMNIIFGYNYAPAHDLEKDDPGIEAVSGTENQPAHRKKQQTDGSEEAHGESWMTRARWLFGHQAS
;
A
#
# COMPACT_ATOMS: atom_id res chain seq x y z
N MET A 1 -13.06 -17.81 -4.79
CA MET A 1 -13.22 -16.41 -4.35
C MET A 1 -12.05 -15.87 -3.50
N LEU A 2 -10.91 -16.57 -3.36
CA LEU A 2 -9.78 -16.10 -2.54
C LEU A 2 -8.74 -15.26 -3.29
N SER A 3 -8.77 -15.24 -4.64
CA SER A 3 -7.74 -14.56 -5.44
C SER A 3 -7.80 -13.03 -5.35
N ASN A 4 -9.01 -12.45 -5.30
CA ASN A 4 -9.14 -10.98 -5.22
C ASN A 4 -8.67 -10.43 -3.87
N ALA A 5 -8.89 -11.17 -2.77
CA ALA A 5 -8.61 -10.67 -1.44
C ALA A 5 -7.12 -10.35 -1.19
N TYR A 6 -6.19 -11.10 -1.80
CA TYR A 6 -4.77 -10.78 -1.64
C TYR A 6 -4.33 -9.59 -2.50
N TRP A 7 -4.95 -9.37 -3.66
CA TRP A 7 -4.71 -8.19 -4.48
C TRP A 7 -5.28 -6.92 -3.83
N ASP A 8 -6.46 -7.01 -3.21
CA ASP A 8 -7.05 -5.90 -2.46
C ASP A 8 -6.17 -5.52 -1.26
N ARG A 9 -5.67 -6.54 -0.54
CA ARG A 9 -4.70 -6.34 0.54
C ARG A 9 -3.41 -5.69 0.04
N PHE A 10 -2.89 -6.15 -1.10
CA PHE A 10 -1.70 -5.54 -1.70
C PHE A 10 -1.95 -4.08 -2.12
N ALA A 11 -3.11 -3.76 -2.68
CA ALA A 11 -3.48 -2.38 -3.01
C ALA A 11 -3.54 -1.50 -1.75
N ASN A 12 -4.10 -2.00 -0.64
CA ASN A 12 -4.09 -1.30 0.64
C ASN A 12 -2.66 -1.09 1.17
N GLN A 13 -1.79 -2.08 1.00
CA GLN A 13 -0.37 -1.94 1.35
C GLN A 13 0.33 -0.88 0.50
N CYS A 14 0.03 -0.81 -0.81
CA CYS A 14 0.52 0.26 -1.69
C CYS A 14 0.06 1.63 -1.19
N ILE A 15 -1.21 1.81 -0.83
CA ILE A 15 -1.74 3.08 -0.30
C ILE A 15 -0.99 3.50 0.97
N GLN A 16 -0.80 2.58 1.93
CA GLN A 16 -0.04 2.88 3.15
C GLN A 16 1.42 3.23 2.84
N THR A 17 2.01 2.53 1.87
CA THR A 17 3.38 2.80 1.42
C THR A 17 3.48 4.19 0.80
N THR A 18 2.50 4.60 -0.01
CA THR A 18 2.44 5.95 -0.59
C THR A 18 2.43 7.01 0.51
N PHE A 19 1.60 6.86 1.55
CA PHE A 19 1.60 7.78 2.70
C PHE A 19 2.98 7.89 3.34
N GLN A 20 3.64 6.77 3.64
CA GLN A 20 4.96 6.76 4.26
C GLN A 20 6.04 7.42 3.38
N LEU A 21 5.96 7.24 2.06
CA LEU A 21 6.88 7.88 1.12
C LEU A 21 6.63 9.38 1.01
N MET A 22 5.37 9.83 1.08
CA MET A 22 5.01 11.24 1.11
C MET A 22 5.40 11.91 2.42
N GLU A 23 5.26 11.24 3.57
CA GLU A 23 5.72 11.75 4.88
C GLU A 23 7.25 11.96 4.93
N LYS A 24 8.00 11.17 4.16
CA LYS A 24 9.45 11.32 3.98
C LYS A 24 9.81 12.33 2.89
N GLU A 25 8.81 12.90 2.22
CA GLU A 25 8.96 13.75 1.04
C GLU A 25 9.78 13.08 -0.06
N TRP A 26 9.77 11.74 -0.16
CA TRP A 26 10.48 11.00 -1.22
C TRP A 26 9.66 10.86 -2.50
N VAL A 27 8.36 11.06 -2.37
CA VAL A 27 7.39 11.11 -3.47
C VAL A 27 6.43 12.26 -3.17
N THR A 28 6.07 13.05 -4.18
CA THR A 28 5.10 14.14 -4.03
C THR A 28 3.70 13.70 -4.43
N ARG A 29 2.69 14.44 -3.95
CA ARG A 29 1.29 14.19 -4.35
C ARG A 29 1.12 14.29 -5.87
N ASP A 30 1.72 15.31 -6.46
CA ASP A 30 1.59 15.57 -7.89
C ASP A 30 2.14 14.41 -8.70
N GLN A 31 3.28 13.83 -8.30
CA GLN A 31 3.84 12.64 -8.95
C GLN A 31 2.91 11.42 -8.83
N VAL A 32 2.25 11.22 -7.69
CA VAL A 32 1.26 10.14 -7.50
C VAL A 32 0.04 10.35 -8.39
N GLN A 33 -0.54 11.56 -8.39
CA GLN A 33 -1.77 11.89 -9.12
C GLN A 33 -1.58 11.93 -10.64
N SER A 34 -0.41 12.40 -11.10
CA SER A 34 0.00 12.33 -12.51
C SER A 34 0.45 10.94 -12.94
N MET A 35 0.51 9.99 -12.00
CA MET A 35 0.98 8.62 -12.22
C MET A 35 2.36 8.62 -12.89
N ASP A 36 3.31 9.37 -12.31
CA ASP A 36 4.68 9.40 -12.77
C ASP A 36 5.25 7.97 -12.91
N SER A 37 6.00 7.73 -14.00
CA SER A 37 6.43 6.38 -14.36
C SER A 37 7.38 5.75 -13.33
N ALA A 38 8.19 6.56 -12.65
CA ALA A 38 9.05 6.08 -11.58
C ALA A 38 8.23 5.78 -10.32
N VAL A 39 7.21 6.58 -10.02
CA VAL A 39 6.29 6.37 -8.89
C VAL A 39 5.40 5.14 -9.07
N ILE A 40 4.88 4.90 -10.28
CA ILE A 40 4.13 3.68 -10.65
C ILE A 40 4.96 2.43 -10.33
N GLN A 41 6.28 2.48 -10.53
CA GLN A 41 7.18 1.36 -10.24
C GLN A 41 7.62 1.30 -8.78
N ALA A 42 7.92 2.46 -8.18
CA ALA A 42 8.50 2.55 -6.85
C ALA A 42 7.51 2.09 -5.77
N ILE A 43 6.27 2.57 -5.78
CA ILE A 43 5.26 2.26 -4.74
C ILE A 43 5.05 0.75 -4.57
N PRO A 44 4.68 -0.03 -5.61
CA PRO A 44 4.49 -1.47 -5.45
C PRO A 44 5.79 -2.21 -5.12
N ALA A 45 6.96 -1.75 -5.60
CA ALA A 45 8.25 -2.35 -5.24
C ALA A 45 8.55 -2.20 -3.75
N VAL A 46 8.32 -1.00 -3.20
CA VAL A 46 8.50 -0.71 -1.77
C VAL A 46 7.43 -1.44 -0.94
N ALA A 47 6.18 -1.51 -1.41
CA ALA A 47 5.12 -2.26 -0.73
C ALA A 47 5.47 -3.75 -0.59
N VAL A 48 6.02 -4.37 -1.63
CA VAL A 48 6.54 -5.74 -1.56
C VAL A 48 7.68 -5.83 -0.55
N LEU A 49 8.66 -4.91 -0.62
CA LEU A 49 9.78 -4.90 0.33
C LEU A 49 9.28 -4.87 1.78
N THR A 50 8.32 -4.00 2.09
CA THR A 50 7.69 -3.88 3.42
C THR A 50 7.08 -5.20 3.87
N VAL A 51 6.26 -5.84 3.04
CA VAL A 51 5.64 -7.16 3.36
C VAL A 51 6.71 -8.22 3.63
N LEU A 52 7.77 -8.26 2.82
CA LEU A 52 8.83 -9.26 2.98
C LEU A 52 9.66 -8.99 4.25
N VAL A 53 9.97 -7.73 4.57
CA VAL A 53 10.66 -7.37 5.81
C VAL A 53 9.83 -7.71 7.03
N ASP A 54 8.54 -7.38 7.03
CA ASP A 54 7.60 -7.77 8.09
C ASP A 54 7.57 -9.30 8.26
N THR A 55 7.51 -10.03 7.14
CA THR A 55 7.56 -11.49 7.15
C THR A 55 8.85 -12.04 7.76
N VAL A 56 10.01 -11.47 7.43
CA VAL A 56 11.31 -11.89 7.97
C VAL A 56 11.41 -11.64 9.48
N HIS A 57 10.73 -10.61 9.98
CA HIS A 57 10.71 -10.29 11.41
C HIS A 57 9.59 -10.99 12.19
N ASP A 58 8.60 -11.58 11.51
CA ASP A 58 7.49 -12.26 12.17
C ASP A 58 7.88 -13.68 12.62
N ALA A 59 7.95 -13.89 13.94
CA ALA A 59 8.25 -15.20 14.54
C ALA A 59 7.23 -16.31 14.18
N LYS A 60 6.04 -15.96 13.68
CA LYS A 60 5.02 -16.91 13.22
C LYS A 60 5.24 -17.37 11.77
N ALA A 61 6.02 -16.64 10.96
CA ALA A 61 6.37 -17.01 9.59
C ALA A 61 7.46 -18.09 9.59
N LYS A 62 7.06 -19.33 9.86
CA LYS A 62 8.00 -20.45 10.07
C LYS A 62 8.44 -21.10 8.77
N LYS A 63 7.61 -21.04 7.72
CA LYS A 63 7.91 -21.66 6.43
C LYS A 63 8.54 -20.66 5.47
N PRO A 64 9.43 -21.12 4.56
CA PRO A 64 10.02 -20.27 3.54
C PRO A 64 8.97 -19.52 2.74
N GLU A 65 7.84 -20.18 2.45
CA GLU A 65 6.77 -19.61 1.66
C GLU A 65 5.72 -18.83 2.45
N ASP A 66 5.81 -18.69 3.77
CA ASP A 66 4.85 -17.87 4.53
C ASP A 66 5.05 -16.37 4.21
N LEU A 67 3.95 -15.60 4.19
CA LEU A 67 3.94 -14.14 4.05
C LEU A 67 3.08 -13.50 5.15
N SER A 68 3.67 -12.61 5.93
CA SER A 68 2.98 -11.86 6.98
C SER A 68 2.54 -10.49 6.46
N TRP A 69 1.26 -10.19 6.66
CA TRP A 69 0.66 -8.90 6.32
C TRP A 69 0.34 -8.14 7.60
N LYS A 70 1.27 -7.28 8.02
CA LYS A 70 1.11 -6.51 9.26
C LYS A 70 -0.08 -5.55 9.21
N ILE A 71 -0.45 -5.09 8.00
CA ILE A 71 -1.56 -4.16 7.76
C ILE A 71 -2.89 -4.63 8.37
N ASP A 72 -3.16 -5.94 8.38
CA ASP A 72 -4.38 -6.53 8.94
C ASP A 72 -4.11 -7.77 9.82
N GLY A 73 -2.84 -8.09 10.08
CA GLY A 73 -2.42 -9.24 10.87
C GLY A 73 -2.58 -10.60 10.16
N THR A 74 -2.88 -10.62 8.86
CA THR A 74 -3.07 -11.86 8.11
C THR A 74 -1.74 -12.57 7.87
N MET A 75 -1.69 -13.89 8.14
CA MET A 75 -0.60 -14.75 7.71
C MET A 75 -1.05 -15.57 6.50
N CYS A 76 -0.45 -15.35 5.34
CA CYS A 76 -0.70 -16.10 4.12
C CYS A 76 0.27 -17.29 4.04
N LYS A 77 -0.28 -18.49 4.22
CA LYS A 77 0.44 -19.76 4.14
C LYS A 77 0.26 -20.40 2.77
N GLN A 78 1.02 -21.46 2.51
CA GLN A 78 0.86 -22.26 1.29
C GLN A 78 -0.57 -22.76 1.06
N SER A 79 -1.27 -23.15 2.14
CA SER A 79 -2.64 -23.68 2.09
C SER A 79 -3.69 -22.65 1.68
N ASP A 80 -3.40 -21.37 1.87
CA ASP A 80 -4.36 -20.28 1.62
C ASP A 80 -4.34 -19.86 0.14
N ARG A 81 -3.41 -20.42 -0.64
CA ARG A 81 -3.19 -20.06 -2.04
C ARG A 81 -4.06 -20.91 -2.96
N PRO A 82 -4.73 -20.31 -3.96
CA PRO A 82 -5.44 -21.08 -4.96
C PRO A 82 -4.44 -21.95 -5.75
N PRO A 83 -4.65 -23.28 -5.84
CA PRO A 83 -3.67 -24.22 -6.42
C PRO A 83 -3.43 -24.06 -7.92
N LEU A 84 -4.28 -23.29 -8.61
CA LEU A 84 -4.24 -23.06 -10.07
C LEU A 84 -4.16 -21.58 -10.43
N ASP A 85 -3.71 -20.73 -9.50
CA ASP A 85 -3.48 -19.33 -9.80
C ASP A 85 -2.16 -19.17 -10.59
N GLY A 86 -2.28 -19.06 -11.91
CA GLY A 86 -1.14 -18.92 -12.81
C GLY A 86 -0.31 -17.65 -12.55
N ILE A 87 -0.93 -16.59 -12.04
CA ILE A 87 -0.22 -15.35 -11.68
C ILE A 87 0.60 -15.60 -10.41
N ALA A 88 0.00 -16.21 -9.39
CA ALA A 88 0.74 -16.58 -8.18
C ALA A 88 1.88 -17.56 -8.49
N ALA A 89 1.66 -18.54 -9.38
CA ALA A 89 2.70 -19.47 -9.81
C ALA A 89 3.89 -18.77 -10.48
N LEU A 90 3.65 -17.66 -11.19
CA LEU A 90 4.68 -16.84 -11.83
C LEU A 90 5.41 -15.93 -10.82
N LEU A 91 4.66 -15.19 -9.99
CA LEU A 91 5.21 -14.12 -9.14
C LEU A 91 5.79 -14.64 -7.82
N LEU A 92 5.22 -15.70 -7.24
CA LEU A 92 5.62 -16.19 -5.92
C LEU A 92 7.10 -16.65 -5.87
N PRO A 93 7.64 -17.41 -6.84
CA PRO A 93 9.05 -17.77 -6.83
C PRO A 93 9.98 -16.55 -6.80
N LYS A 94 9.60 -15.47 -7.49
CA LYS A 94 10.35 -14.20 -7.53
C LYS A 94 10.29 -13.47 -6.18
N LEU A 95 9.11 -13.42 -5.55
CA LEU A 95 8.95 -12.91 -4.19
C LEU A 95 9.82 -13.67 -3.19
N MET A 96 9.83 -15.01 -3.27
CA MET A 96 10.64 -15.85 -2.37
C MET A 96 12.14 -15.68 -2.60
N GLU A 97 12.58 -15.40 -3.83
CA GLU A 97 13.97 -15.07 -4.12
C GLU A 97 14.41 -13.81 -3.35
N VAL A 98 13.58 -12.75 -3.36
CA VAL A 98 13.85 -11.51 -2.61
C VAL A 98 13.85 -11.78 -1.10
N LYS A 99 12.85 -12.52 -0.59
CA LYS A 99 12.78 -12.90 0.83
C LYS A 99 14.06 -13.59 1.28
N ARG A 100 14.54 -14.58 0.53
CA ARG A 100 15.80 -15.29 0.82
C ARG A 100 17.01 -14.35 0.87
N LEU A 101 17.07 -13.35 -0.02
CA LEU A 101 18.13 -12.34 0.00
C LEU A 101 18.10 -11.49 1.28
N LEU A 102 16.91 -11.14 1.77
CA LEU A 102 16.72 -10.42 3.03
C LEU A 102 17.14 -11.27 4.23
N GLU A 103 16.81 -12.57 4.25
CA GLU A 103 17.14 -13.50 5.34
C GLU A 103 18.63 -13.86 5.43
N THR A 104 19.34 -13.82 4.29
CA THR A 104 20.74 -14.25 4.20
C THR A 104 21.66 -13.53 5.19
N LYS A 105 21.39 -12.25 5.49
CA LYS A 105 22.12 -11.49 6.51
C LYS A 105 21.15 -10.76 7.40
N LYS A 106 21.28 -10.93 8.72
CA LYS A 106 20.46 -10.21 9.72
C LYS A 106 20.48 -8.69 9.54
N SER A 107 21.56 -8.11 8.99
CA SER A 107 21.66 -6.68 8.74
C SER A 107 20.82 -6.20 7.55
N THR A 108 20.43 -7.09 6.63
CA THR A 108 19.77 -6.70 5.38
C THR A 108 18.31 -6.31 5.60
N ALA A 109 17.61 -7.01 6.51
CA ALA A 109 16.24 -6.66 6.90
C ALA A 109 16.16 -5.58 8.00
N LYS A 110 17.28 -5.08 8.53
CA LYS A 110 17.25 -4.00 9.53
C LYS A 110 16.72 -2.71 8.92
N GLU A 111 15.95 -1.96 9.72
CA GLU A 111 15.32 -0.70 9.34
C GLU A 111 16.24 0.24 8.54
N ALA A 112 17.43 0.53 9.05
CA ALA A 112 18.38 1.42 8.36
C ALA A 112 18.75 0.91 6.94
N ASN A 113 18.96 -0.39 6.77
CA ASN A 113 19.27 -0.95 5.44
C ASN A 113 18.04 -1.00 4.53
N VAL A 114 16.86 -1.24 5.10
CA VAL A 114 15.58 -1.20 4.37
C VAL A 114 15.34 0.21 3.85
N GLN A 115 15.58 1.25 4.64
CA GLN A 115 15.51 2.65 4.18
C GLN A 115 16.47 2.94 3.03
N ASN A 116 17.69 2.39 3.06
CA ASN A 116 18.63 2.51 1.94
C ASN A 116 18.07 1.87 0.67
N ILE A 117 17.50 0.66 0.76
CA ILE A 117 16.91 -0.03 -0.40
C ILE A 117 15.70 0.77 -0.91
N THR A 118 14.83 1.26 -0.03
CA THR A 118 13.67 2.09 -0.39
C THR A 118 14.09 3.36 -1.11
N ALA A 119 15.08 4.10 -0.59
CA ALA A 119 15.61 5.29 -1.25
C ALA A 119 16.18 4.96 -2.64
N MET A 120 16.95 3.87 -2.76
CA MET A 120 17.47 3.42 -4.06
C MET A 120 16.39 3.01 -5.06
N ILE A 121 15.20 2.59 -4.60
CA ILE A 121 14.05 2.29 -5.46
C ILE A 121 13.38 3.60 -5.92
N CYS A 122 13.18 4.55 -4.99
CA CYS A 122 12.59 5.85 -5.28
C CYS A 122 13.48 6.74 -6.16
N SER A 123 14.80 6.54 -6.13
CA SER A 123 15.78 7.34 -6.88
C SER A 123 15.81 7.10 -8.39
N ASN A 124 14.85 6.35 -8.94
CA ASN A 124 14.77 6.06 -10.38
C ASN A 124 14.00 7.15 -11.17
N THR A 125 13.56 8.22 -10.51
CA THR A 125 12.95 9.39 -11.16
C THR A 125 14.02 10.31 -11.74
N ASP A 126 13.69 11.00 -12.84
CA ASP A 126 14.56 12.02 -13.45
C ASP A 126 14.74 13.24 -12.54
N GLU A 127 13.74 13.53 -11.69
CA GLU A 127 13.70 14.68 -10.79
C GLU A 127 13.38 14.22 -9.37
N PRO A 128 14.37 13.71 -8.61
CA PRO A 128 14.15 13.34 -7.22
C PRO A 128 13.86 14.58 -6.36
N THR A 129 13.09 14.38 -5.29
CA THR A 129 12.86 15.43 -4.30
C THR A 129 14.16 15.79 -3.57
N GLN A 130 14.19 16.98 -2.97
CA GLN A 130 15.39 17.48 -2.27
C GLN A 130 15.77 16.56 -1.10
N GLU A 131 14.77 16.05 -0.39
CA GLU A 131 14.91 15.17 0.77
C GLU A 131 15.45 13.80 0.38
N LEU A 132 14.95 13.23 -0.73
CA LEU A 132 15.46 11.98 -1.27
C LEU A 132 16.90 12.14 -1.77
N GLU A 133 17.18 13.22 -2.50
CA GLU A 133 18.52 13.50 -3.02
C GLU A 133 19.53 13.72 -1.88
N ALA A 134 19.16 14.47 -0.84
CA ALA A 134 19.97 14.67 0.35
C ALA A 134 20.23 13.33 1.07
N PHE A 135 19.23 12.48 1.19
CA PHE A 135 19.38 11.15 1.78
C PHE A 135 20.37 10.29 0.97
N ILE A 136 20.23 10.23 -0.36
CA ILE A 136 21.14 9.45 -1.23
C ILE A 136 22.58 9.96 -1.13
N LYS A 137 22.79 11.28 -1.18
CA LYS A 137 24.12 11.90 -0.98
C LYS A 137 24.71 11.52 0.37
N SER A 138 23.89 11.42 1.43
CA SER A 138 24.37 10.96 2.74
C SER A 138 24.86 9.50 2.72
N LEU A 139 24.22 8.63 1.92
CA LEU A 139 24.65 7.23 1.74
C LEU A 139 25.97 7.11 0.98
N GLU A 140 26.22 7.98 0.02
CA GLU A 140 27.48 8.00 -0.74
C GLU A 140 28.67 8.46 0.12
N ASN A 141 28.40 9.39 1.05
CA ASN A 141 29.39 9.89 1.99
C ASN A 141 29.68 8.90 3.13
N ASP A 142 28.74 8.01 3.45
CA ASP A 142 29.02 6.89 4.34
C ASP A 142 30.00 5.92 3.64
N LYS A 143 31.16 5.72 4.25
CA LYS A 143 32.18 4.77 3.75
C LYS A 143 31.64 3.34 3.65
N SER A 144 30.50 3.04 4.29
CA SER A 144 29.74 1.82 4.05
C SER A 144 29.01 1.89 2.70
N LYS A 145 29.75 1.63 1.61
CA LYS A 145 29.18 1.56 0.25
C LYS A 145 27.88 0.75 0.22
N PRO A 146 26.85 1.19 -0.54
CA PRO A 146 25.65 0.41 -0.77
C PRO A 146 26.05 -1.02 -1.15
N SER A 147 25.61 -1.99 -0.35
CA SER A 147 26.08 -3.35 -0.55
C SER A 147 25.59 -3.87 -1.91
N ALA A 148 26.40 -4.64 -2.64
CA ALA A 148 25.98 -5.28 -3.89
C ALA A 148 24.67 -6.09 -3.73
N ARG A 149 24.37 -6.55 -2.51
CA ARG A 149 23.10 -7.18 -2.16
C ARG A 149 21.92 -6.21 -2.21
N ASN A 150 22.05 -4.97 -1.75
CA ASN A 150 20.99 -3.97 -1.84
C ASN A 150 20.67 -3.67 -3.31
N SER A 151 21.69 -3.51 -4.16
CA SER A 151 21.51 -3.34 -5.59
C SER A 151 20.80 -4.54 -6.24
N LEU A 152 21.13 -5.76 -5.82
CA LEU A 152 20.47 -6.98 -6.29
C LEU A 152 19.01 -7.05 -5.83
N ILE A 153 18.73 -6.75 -4.56
CA ILE A 153 17.36 -6.72 -4.02
C ILE A 153 16.52 -5.69 -4.77
N ARG A 154 17.05 -4.47 -4.96
CA ARG A 154 16.39 -3.44 -5.77
C ARG A 154 16.06 -3.96 -7.16
N ALA A 155 17.05 -4.50 -7.88
CA ALA A 155 16.84 -4.98 -9.24
C ALA A 155 15.75 -6.05 -9.31
N LYS A 156 15.71 -6.97 -8.34
CA LYS A 156 14.69 -8.03 -8.26
C LYS A 156 13.30 -7.49 -7.93
N LEU A 157 13.20 -6.48 -7.07
CA LEU A 157 11.95 -5.80 -6.77
C LEU A 157 11.43 -5.03 -7.99
N THR A 158 12.31 -4.33 -8.71
CA THR A 158 11.94 -3.66 -9.97
C THR A 158 11.47 -4.67 -11.01
N GLU A 159 12.20 -5.77 -11.22
CA GLU A 159 11.80 -6.87 -12.13
C GLU A 159 10.40 -7.40 -11.77
N LEU A 160 10.16 -7.68 -10.48
CA LEU A 160 8.88 -8.17 -9.99
C LEU A 160 7.76 -7.17 -10.25
N THR A 161 7.98 -5.88 -9.98
CA THR A 161 6.99 -4.83 -10.25
C THR A 161 6.67 -4.71 -11.72
N LEU A 162 7.67 -4.78 -12.60
CA LEU A 162 7.43 -4.77 -14.04
C LEU A 162 6.57 -5.95 -14.49
N MET A 163 6.70 -7.12 -13.85
CA MET A 163 5.77 -8.25 -14.09
C MET A 163 4.37 -7.97 -13.52
N MET A 164 4.26 -7.37 -12.34
CA MET A 164 2.95 -7.01 -11.75
C MET A 164 2.19 -6.00 -12.62
N LEU A 165 2.90 -5.06 -13.24
CA LEU A 165 2.32 -4.08 -14.18
C LEU A 165 1.76 -4.72 -15.46
N GLN A 166 1.97 -6.03 -15.68
CA GLN A 166 1.45 -6.76 -16.83
C GLN A 166 0.23 -7.63 -16.49
N VAL A 167 -0.15 -7.74 -15.21
CA VAL A 167 -1.27 -8.61 -14.80
C VAL A 167 -2.53 -7.81 -14.50
N GLN A 168 -3.64 -8.23 -15.09
CA GLN A 168 -4.93 -7.53 -14.99
C GLN A 168 -5.38 -7.23 -13.56
N PRO A 169 -5.27 -8.15 -12.58
CA PRO A 169 -5.73 -7.85 -11.23
C PRO A 169 -5.00 -6.66 -10.58
N PHE A 170 -3.72 -6.44 -10.90
CA PHE A 170 -3.00 -5.28 -10.39
C PHE A 170 -3.40 -4.00 -11.13
N LEU A 171 -3.52 -4.07 -12.46
CA LEU A 171 -3.98 -2.95 -13.30
C LEU A 171 -5.35 -2.43 -12.87
N ASP A 172 -6.31 -3.33 -12.57
CA ASP A 172 -7.65 -2.98 -12.09
C ASP A 172 -7.63 -2.14 -10.80
N ARG A 173 -6.56 -2.28 -10.00
CA ARG A 173 -6.40 -1.62 -8.70
C ARG A 173 -5.51 -0.38 -8.77
N MET A 174 -4.86 -0.09 -9.90
CA MET A 174 -4.05 1.11 -10.05
C MET A 174 -4.88 2.38 -9.81
N ASN A 175 -6.10 2.45 -10.36
CA ASN A 175 -6.97 3.60 -10.12
C ASN A 175 -7.32 3.79 -8.64
N ILE A 176 -7.40 2.70 -7.88
CA ILE A 176 -7.65 2.75 -6.43
C ILE A 176 -6.41 3.28 -5.71
N ILE A 177 -5.22 2.82 -6.09
CA ILE A 177 -3.96 3.22 -5.45
C ILE A 177 -3.62 4.68 -5.78
N PHE A 178 -3.63 5.06 -7.06
CA PHE A 178 -3.17 6.37 -7.52
C PHE A 178 -4.27 7.44 -7.51
N GLY A 179 -5.55 7.03 -7.48
CA GLY A 179 -6.69 7.91 -7.30
C GLY A 179 -7.14 8.07 -5.84
N TYR A 180 -6.43 7.45 -4.89
CA TYR A 180 -6.74 7.61 -3.47
C TYR A 180 -6.56 9.06 -3.01
N ASN A 181 -7.42 9.53 -2.11
CA ASN A 181 -7.31 10.88 -1.57
C ASN A 181 -6.23 10.95 -0.47
N TYR A 182 -5.03 11.35 -0.86
CA TYR A 182 -3.89 11.54 0.05
C TYR A 182 -3.88 12.92 0.74
N ALA A 183 -5.04 13.55 0.95
CA ALA A 183 -5.17 14.80 1.73
C ALA A 183 -4.60 14.63 3.15
N PRO A 184 -3.80 15.57 3.68
CA PRO A 184 -3.39 15.52 5.07
C PRO A 184 -4.63 15.65 5.95
N ALA A 185 -4.69 14.90 7.05
CA ALA A 185 -5.84 14.90 7.96
C ALA A 185 -6.19 16.29 8.52
N HIS A 186 -5.26 17.24 8.47
CA HIS A 186 -5.46 18.64 8.88
C HIS A 186 -6.37 19.47 7.95
N ASP A 187 -6.65 19.00 6.73
CA ASP A 187 -7.51 19.72 5.78
C ASP A 187 -8.98 19.30 5.84
N LEU A 188 -9.34 18.36 6.73
CA LEU A 188 -10.71 17.81 6.84
C LEU A 188 -11.58 18.50 7.92
N GLU A 189 -11.06 19.50 8.63
CA GLU A 189 -11.77 20.20 9.71
C GLU A 189 -11.96 21.70 9.40
N LYS A 190 -12.55 22.08 8.26
CA LYS A 190 -13.11 23.44 8.06
C LYS A 190 -14.37 23.52 7.20
N ASP A 191 -15.15 22.45 7.11
CA ASP A 191 -16.55 22.60 6.70
C ASP A 191 -17.37 22.95 7.94
N ASP A 192 -17.39 24.25 8.25
CA ASP A 192 -18.40 24.88 9.11
C ASP A 192 -19.75 24.72 8.40
N PRO A 193 -20.72 23.96 8.95
CA PRO A 193 -22.06 23.93 8.39
C PRO A 193 -22.70 25.27 8.74
N GLY A 194 -22.48 26.26 7.88
CA GLY A 194 -23.25 27.49 7.85
C GLY A 194 -24.73 27.13 7.68
N ILE A 195 -25.43 27.03 8.80
CA ILE A 195 -26.87 26.97 8.90
C ILE A 195 -27.39 28.33 8.41
N GLU A 196 -27.62 28.46 7.12
CA GLU A 196 -28.58 29.45 6.61
C GLU A 196 -29.98 28.85 6.75
N ALA A 197 -30.65 29.24 7.83
CA ALA A 197 -32.07 29.04 8.01
C ALA A 197 -32.83 29.84 6.93
N VAL A 198 -33.14 29.21 5.81
CA VAL A 198 -34.08 29.76 4.83
C VAL A 198 -35.50 29.37 5.25
N SER A 199 -36.20 30.37 5.81
CA SER A 199 -37.63 30.40 6.07
C SER A 199 -38.43 30.13 4.79
N GLY A 200 -39.41 29.23 4.88
CA GLY A 200 -40.15 28.72 3.73
C GLY A 200 -41.17 29.67 3.11
N THR A 201 -41.70 29.21 1.97
CA THR A 201 -43.10 29.40 1.57
C THR A 201 -43.50 28.26 0.63
N GLU A 202 -44.27 27.33 1.19
CA GLU A 202 -45.50 26.73 0.66
C GLU A 202 -45.84 26.92 -0.84
N ASN A 203 -45.94 25.81 -1.57
CA ASN A 203 -47.12 25.48 -2.39
C ASN A 203 -47.07 24.03 -2.92
N GLN A 204 -47.97 23.20 -2.41
CA GLN A 204 -48.48 21.97 -3.04
C GLN A 204 -49.72 22.35 -3.91
N PRO A 205 -50.13 21.59 -4.96
CA PRO A 205 -50.61 20.21 -4.74
C PRO A 205 -50.55 19.18 -5.90
N ALA A 206 -50.62 17.91 -5.44
CA ALA A 206 -51.45 16.79 -5.91
C ALA A 206 -51.11 15.90 -7.13
N HIS A 207 -51.02 14.60 -6.77
CA HIS A 207 -51.47 13.37 -7.46
C HIS A 207 -50.65 12.74 -8.60
N ARG A 208 -50.09 11.54 -8.35
CA ARG A 208 -50.65 10.26 -8.86
C ARG A 208 -50.12 9.01 -8.13
N LYS A 209 -50.99 8.00 -8.11
CA LYS A 209 -51.06 6.74 -7.36
C LYS A 209 -49.94 5.71 -7.58
N LYS A 210 -49.61 5.01 -6.47
CA LYS A 210 -49.47 3.56 -6.22
C LYS A 210 -48.87 2.67 -7.33
N GLN A 211 -47.77 1.99 -6.99
CA GLN A 211 -47.74 0.53 -6.99
C GLN A 211 -46.73 -0.01 -5.96
N GLN A 212 -47.14 -1.11 -5.36
CA GLN A 212 -46.65 -1.79 -4.17
C GLN A 212 -46.19 -3.17 -4.64
N THR A 213 -44.99 -3.60 -4.27
CA THR A 213 -44.67 -5.02 -4.07
C THR A 213 -43.57 -5.15 -3.03
N ASP A 214 -43.93 -5.88 -1.97
CA ASP A 214 -43.11 -6.40 -0.89
C ASP A 214 -41.92 -7.24 -1.37
N GLY A 215 -40.89 -7.30 -0.53
CA GLY A 215 -39.78 -8.22 -0.66
C GLY A 215 -38.65 -7.91 0.32
N SER A 216 -38.93 -8.00 1.61
CA SER A 216 -37.98 -7.94 2.71
C SER A 216 -37.01 -9.13 2.71
N GLU A 217 -35.71 -8.87 2.81
CA GLU A 217 -34.83 -9.66 3.70
C GLU A 217 -33.61 -8.81 4.09
N GLU A 218 -33.53 -8.55 5.38
CA GLU A 218 -32.49 -7.80 6.08
C GLU A 218 -31.21 -8.64 6.15
N ALA A 219 -30.08 -8.05 5.79
CA ALA A 219 -28.77 -8.50 6.27
C ALA A 219 -27.93 -7.27 6.59
N HIS A 220 -27.60 -7.14 7.87
CA HIS A 220 -26.77 -6.12 8.49
C HIS A 220 -25.46 -5.88 7.72
N GLY A 221 -25.42 -4.79 6.95
CA GLY A 221 -24.19 -4.17 6.48
C GLY A 221 -23.65 -3.23 7.55
N GLU A 222 -22.98 -3.78 8.57
CA GLU A 222 -22.21 -2.96 9.51
C GLU A 222 -21.10 -2.21 8.76
N SER A 223 -21.06 -0.90 8.97
CA SER A 223 -20.12 0.05 8.41
C SER A 223 -18.67 -0.29 8.77
N TRP A 224 -17.85 -0.59 7.76
CA TRP A 224 -16.42 -0.90 7.92
C TRP A 224 -15.57 0.34 8.23
N MET A 225 -16.16 1.55 8.24
CA MET A 225 -15.44 2.81 8.45
C MET A 225 -15.17 3.15 9.93
N THR A 226 -15.62 2.35 10.91
CA THR A 226 -15.47 2.69 12.33
C THR A 226 -14.28 1.98 13.03
N ARG A 227 -13.53 1.11 12.35
CA ARG A 227 -12.43 0.34 12.99
C ARG A 227 -11.00 0.91 12.86
N ALA A 228 -10.81 2.03 12.15
CA ALA A 228 -9.49 2.68 12.07
C ALA A 228 -9.17 3.62 13.26
N ARG A 229 -10.12 3.85 14.19
CA ARG A 229 -9.98 4.84 15.27
C ARG A 229 -9.46 4.29 16.62
N TRP A 230 -9.09 3.00 16.69
CA TRP A 230 -8.76 2.32 17.96
C TRP A 230 -7.30 1.88 18.14
N LEU A 231 -6.40 2.14 17.18
CA LEU A 231 -5.01 1.66 17.25
C LEU A 231 -3.99 2.66 17.84
N PHE A 232 -4.39 3.88 18.20
CA PHE A 232 -3.48 4.89 18.76
C PHE A 232 -4.08 5.69 19.93
N GLY A 233 -4.58 5.00 20.96
CA GLY A 233 -5.08 5.65 22.17
C GLY A 233 -4.58 4.98 23.44
N HIS A 234 -3.78 5.73 24.22
CA HIS A 234 -3.34 5.52 25.61
C HIS A 234 -2.04 4.74 25.86
N GLN A 235 -0.92 5.45 25.73
CA GLN A 235 0.11 5.44 26.77
C GLN A 235 0.16 6.84 27.39
N ALA A 236 -0.33 6.97 28.62
CA ALA A 236 0.01 8.07 29.51
C ALA A 236 -0.03 7.54 30.95
N SER A 237 1.16 7.54 31.55
CA SER A 237 1.49 7.57 32.99
C SER A 237 0.90 6.51 33.92
#